data_AF-A0A409XAJ6-F1
#
_entry.id   AF-A0A409XAJ6-F1
#
_cell.length_a   1.000
_cell.length_b   1.000
_cell.length_c   1.000
_cell.angle_alpha   90.00
_cell.angle_beta   90.00
_cell.angle_gamma   90.00
#
_symmetry.space_group_name_H-M   'P 1'
#
loop_
_entity.id
_entity.type
_entity.pdbx_description
1 polymer ?
#
loop_
_entity_poly.entity_id
_entity_poly.type
_entity_poly.pdbx_seq_one_letter_code
_entity_poly.pdbx_strand_id
1 'polypeptide(L)'
;MCHPRPDFSARKENKKTKPENDQNNTDEVDEDFSEVSEAESDSSDSQSHPGPALDTETLPPLKWYRFTLFSTQSSNTIPMSYETHREQCNDQKKRLGLQHHKVTHGGRSYTATTAIQQGASIDSVRALGNWSIASSWSLYNHSLPVDAIVAAAGFNGKQVNSYFVAREAIVPPASLLLSIFPWIEAEEKAYKHRLIALAKPTNKNAGQDEALCYLLNLLRRLRTVLLQDAAVLYSEHPEAPIFKFSPFNSNDFQQFAASAAQIIRDANEHQRQYLQNLPTNIADNL
;
A
#
# COMPACT_ATOMS: atom_id res chain seq x y z
N MET A 1 1.73 21.60 8.92
CA MET A 1 0.28 21.80 8.72
C MET A 1 -0.43 20.54 9.15
N CYS A 2 -1.23 20.59 10.22
CA CYS A 2 -2.02 19.45 10.66
C CYS A 2 -3.26 19.39 9.76
N HIS A 3 -3.31 18.46 8.80
CA HIS A 3 -4.59 18.12 8.18
C HIS A 3 -5.51 17.58 9.28
N PRO A 4 -6.83 17.88 9.23
CA PRO A 4 -7.78 17.31 10.18
C PRO A 4 -7.70 15.78 10.14
N ARG A 5 -7.87 15.15 11.31
CA ARG A 5 -7.96 13.69 11.47
C ARG A 5 -8.81 13.10 10.33
N PRO A 6 -8.34 12.08 9.59
CA PRO A 6 -9.18 11.42 8.61
C PRO A 6 -10.47 10.92 9.27
N ASP A 7 -11.61 11.16 8.63
CA ASP A 7 -12.90 10.75 9.13
C ASP A 7 -13.10 9.24 8.88
N PHE A 8 -12.87 8.44 9.92
CA PHE A 8 -13.06 6.99 9.95
C PHE A 8 -14.48 6.59 10.41
N SER A 9 -15.41 7.55 10.55
CA SER A 9 -16.78 7.25 10.96
C SER A 9 -17.63 6.75 9.78
N ALA A 10 -18.54 5.81 10.07
CA ALA A 10 -19.54 5.38 9.09
C ALA A 10 -20.57 6.50 8.87
N ARG A 11 -20.94 6.76 7.60
CA ARG A 11 -21.95 7.77 7.28
C ARG A 11 -23.31 7.31 7.83
N LYS A 12 -23.95 8.14 8.66
CA LYS A 12 -25.38 8.03 8.93
C LYS A 12 -26.12 8.51 7.68
N GLU A 13 -26.90 7.67 7.03
CA GLU A 13 -27.83 8.16 6.02
C GLU A 13 -28.98 8.89 6.71
N ASN A 14 -29.12 10.18 6.39
CA ASN A 14 -30.37 10.88 6.64
C ASN A 14 -31.37 10.39 5.58
N LYS A 15 -32.41 9.66 6.01
CA LYS A 15 -33.57 9.33 5.17
C LYS A 15 -34.16 10.63 4.60
N LYS A 16 -33.88 10.91 3.32
CA LYS A 16 -34.62 11.92 2.57
C LYS A 16 -35.88 11.26 2.02
N THR A 17 -37.01 11.69 2.54
CA THR A 17 -38.35 11.46 1.98
C THR A 17 -38.40 11.89 0.52
N LYS A 18 -38.89 11.00 -0.33
CA LYS A 18 -39.13 11.20 -1.77
C LYS A 18 -40.47 11.93 -1.94
N PRO A 19 -40.59 12.97 -2.78
CA PRO A 19 -41.87 13.37 -3.34
C PRO A 19 -42.11 12.69 -4.69
N GLU A 20 -43.38 12.33 -4.91
CA GLU A 20 -43.96 11.71 -6.11
C GLU A 20 -44.11 12.69 -7.30
N ASN A 21 -44.06 12.07 -8.50
CA ASN A 21 -44.68 12.41 -9.79
C ASN A 21 -44.56 13.82 -10.42
N ASP A 22 -44.16 13.85 -11.71
CA ASP A 22 -45.17 13.98 -12.79
C ASP A 22 -44.58 13.65 -14.19
N GLN A 23 -45.49 13.22 -15.06
CA GLN A 23 -45.35 12.69 -16.42
C GLN A 23 -45.05 13.77 -17.48
N ASN A 24 -44.37 13.42 -18.58
CA ASN A 24 -44.92 13.37 -19.97
C ASN A 24 -43.88 13.58 -21.10
N ASN A 25 -43.98 12.69 -22.11
CA ASN A 25 -43.90 12.83 -23.58
C ASN A 25 -42.64 13.37 -24.30
N THR A 26 -42.09 12.55 -25.22
CA THR A 26 -42.06 12.66 -26.73
C THR A 26 -40.68 13.16 -27.19
N ASP A 27 -39.99 12.71 -28.24
CA ASP A 27 -40.35 12.14 -29.54
C ASP A 27 -39.21 11.26 -30.12
N GLU A 28 -39.58 10.49 -31.14
CA GLU A 28 -38.83 9.69 -32.12
C GLU A 28 -37.56 10.35 -32.70
N VAL A 29 -36.52 9.55 -32.99
CA VAL A 29 -35.88 9.46 -34.33
C VAL A 29 -35.25 8.07 -34.50
N ASP A 30 -35.57 7.44 -35.64
CA ASP A 30 -35.00 6.22 -36.20
C ASP A 30 -33.49 6.29 -36.46
N GLU A 31 -32.76 5.20 -36.27
CA GLU A 31 -31.78 4.73 -37.27
C GLU A 31 -31.73 3.18 -37.29
N ASP A 32 -31.91 2.69 -38.51
CA ASP A 32 -31.96 1.32 -39.00
C ASP A 32 -30.55 0.73 -39.10
N PHE A 33 -30.35 -0.49 -38.59
CA PHE A 33 -29.37 -1.43 -39.17
C PHE A 33 -29.84 -2.86 -38.87
N SER A 34 -30.34 -3.50 -39.93
CA SER A 34 -30.66 -4.91 -40.00
C SER A 34 -29.41 -5.74 -40.27
N GLU A 35 -29.20 -6.81 -39.49
CA GLU A 35 -28.63 -8.04 -40.02
C GLU A 35 -29.19 -9.25 -39.27
N VAL A 36 -29.65 -10.21 -40.05
CA VAL A 36 -30.41 -11.41 -39.66
C VAL A 36 -29.45 -12.60 -39.64
N SER A 37 -29.53 -13.45 -38.61
CA SER A 37 -29.48 -14.91 -38.81
C SER A 37 -29.89 -15.67 -37.56
N GLU A 38 -31.11 -16.21 -37.67
CA GLU A 38 -31.56 -17.57 -37.39
C GLU A 38 -31.40 -18.19 -35.98
N ALA A 39 -32.58 -18.56 -35.49
CA ALA A 39 -32.87 -19.28 -34.27
C ALA A 39 -32.84 -20.79 -34.47
N GLU A 40 -32.53 -21.52 -33.40
CA GLU A 40 -33.21 -22.79 -33.09
C GLU A 40 -33.61 -22.82 -31.61
N SER A 41 -34.90 -23.14 -31.41
CA SER A 41 -35.64 -23.45 -30.19
C SER A 41 -35.13 -24.76 -29.53
N ASP A 42 -35.37 -25.09 -28.26
CA ASP A 42 -36.69 -25.22 -27.63
C ASP A 42 -36.58 -25.53 -26.11
N SER A 43 -37.58 -25.06 -25.34
CA SER A 43 -38.16 -25.57 -24.07
C SER A 43 -37.25 -26.03 -22.90
N SER A 44 -37.55 -25.86 -21.61
CA SER A 44 -38.58 -25.18 -20.81
C SER A 44 -38.16 -25.48 -19.35
N ASP A 45 -38.14 -24.51 -18.43
CA ASP A 45 -38.67 -24.75 -17.08
C ASP A 45 -38.75 -23.50 -16.17
N SER A 46 -39.92 -23.39 -15.54
CA SER A 46 -40.32 -22.72 -14.30
C SER A 46 -39.69 -21.38 -13.85
N GLN A 47 -40.56 -20.37 -13.89
CA GLN A 47 -40.50 -19.13 -13.10
C GLN A 47 -40.39 -19.41 -11.59
N SER A 48 -39.44 -18.76 -10.93
CA SER A 48 -39.58 -18.39 -9.51
C SER A 48 -39.11 -16.94 -9.32
N HIS A 49 -40.04 -16.08 -8.93
CA HIS A 49 -39.75 -14.70 -8.54
C HIS A 49 -38.87 -14.69 -7.27
N PRO A 50 -37.73 -13.97 -7.24
CA PRO A 50 -37.13 -13.62 -5.97
C PRO A 50 -37.91 -12.42 -5.40
N GLY A 51 -38.54 -12.64 -4.24
CA GLY A 51 -39.06 -11.55 -3.41
C GLY A 51 -37.96 -10.56 -3.03
N PRO A 52 -38.33 -9.36 -2.53
CA PRO A 52 -37.38 -8.28 -2.30
C PRO A 52 -36.32 -8.74 -1.29
N ALA A 53 -35.06 -8.71 -1.73
CA ALA A 53 -33.92 -8.98 -0.87
C ALA A 53 -33.97 -8.06 0.34
N LEU A 54 -33.85 -8.67 1.53
CA LEU A 54 -33.67 -7.96 2.80
C LEU A 54 -32.56 -6.92 2.63
N ASP A 55 -32.86 -5.66 2.94
CA ASP A 55 -31.89 -4.61 3.17
C ASP A 55 -30.90 -5.07 4.25
N THR A 56 -29.77 -5.61 3.81
CA THR A 56 -28.59 -5.69 4.64
C THR A 56 -28.06 -4.26 4.70
N GLU A 57 -28.34 -3.57 5.82
CA GLU A 57 -27.70 -2.30 6.19
C GLU A 57 -26.18 -2.52 6.27
N THR A 58 -25.54 -2.60 5.11
CA THR A 58 -24.11 -2.48 4.97
C THR A 58 -23.80 -1.01 5.23
N LEU A 59 -23.10 -0.75 6.33
CA LEU A 59 -22.61 0.60 6.59
C LEU A 59 -21.85 1.07 5.34
N PRO A 60 -22.12 2.26 4.82
CA PRO A 60 -21.45 2.76 3.63
C PRO A 60 -19.93 2.73 3.85
N PRO A 61 -19.15 2.35 2.82
CA PRO A 61 -17.71 2.19 2.94
C PRO A 61 -17.09 3.48 3.50
N LEU A 62 -16.19 3.32 4.48
CA LEU A 62 -15.56 4.46 5.14
C LEU A 62 -14.84 5.34 4.11
N LYS A 63 -14.88 6.66 4.32
CA LYS A 63 -14.38 7.65 3.33
C LYS A 63 -12.92 7.41 2.91
N TRP A 64 -12.10 6.87 3.81
CA TRP A 64 -10.67 6.63 3.57
C TRP A 64 -10.38 5.54 2.53
N TYR A 65 -11.32 4.62 2.28
CA TYR A 65 -11.16 3.59 1.23
C TYR A 65 -11.03 4.19 -0.17
N ARG A 66 -11.48 5.44 -0.35
CA ARG A 66 -11.40 6.17 -1.60
C ARG A 66 -10.11 6.96 -1.74
N PHE A 67 -9.26 6.98 -0.71
CA PHE A 67 -8.02 7.75 -0.76
C PHE A 67 -7.04 7.08 -1.70
N THR A 68 -6.49 7.86 -2.62
CA THR A 68 -5.47 7.41 -3.55
C THR A 68 -4.08 7.67 -2.98
N LEU A 69 -3.15 6.73 -3.19
CA LEU A 69 -1.78 6.85 -2.68
C LEU A 69 -1.05 8.07 -3.28
N PHE A 70 -1.22 8.26 -4.59
CA PHE A 70 -0.77 9.45 -5.31
C PHE A 70 -1.99 10.16 -5.87
N SER A 71 -2.30 11.30 -5.27
CA SER A 71 -3.52 12.07 -5.53
C SER A 71 -3.22 13.39 -6.22
N THR A 72 -4.26 14.05 -6.73
CA THR A 72 -4.11 15.42 -7.24
C THR A 72 -3.99 16.41 -6.08
N GLN A 73 -3.46 17.60 -6.37
CA GLN A 73 -3.35 18.65 -5.35
C GLN A 73 -4.72 19.07 -4.77
N SER A 74 -5.80 18.93 -5.55
CA SER A 74 -7.14 19.40 -5.20
C SER A 74 -8.02 18.34 -4.53
N SER A 75 -7.66 17.04 -4.61
CA SER A 75 -8.47 15.97 -4.03
C SER A 75 -7.64 14.75 -3.71
N ASN A 76 -7.83 14.19 -2.51
CA ASN A 76 -7.20 12.96 -2.06
C ASN A 76 -7.87 11.68 -2.62
N THR A 77 -8.97 11.78 -3.36
CA THR A 77 -9.66 10.63 -3.97
C THR A 77 -9.47 10.55 -5.48
N ILE A 78 -8.90 11.59 -6.10
CA ILE A 78 -8.65 11.61 -7.54
C ILE A 78 -7.20 11.17 -7.74
N PRO A 79 -6.94 10.09 -8.50
CA PRO A 79 -5.57 9.64 -8.75
C PRO A 79 -4.80 10.65 -9.60
N MET A 80 -3.48 10.73 -9.39
CA MET A 80 -2.58 11.43 -10.29
C MET A 80 -2.75 10.91 -11.73
N SER A 81 -2.77 11.82 -12.71
CA SER A 81 -2.87 11.43 -14.11
C SER A 81 -1.61 10.72 -14.60
N TYR A 82 -1.76 9.83 -15.58
CA TYR A 82 -0.62 9.19 -16.22
C TYR A 82 0.35 10.20 -16.85
N GLU A 83 -0.19 11.24 -17.51
CA GLU A 83 0.66 12.23 -18.18
C GLU A 83 1.50 13.01 -17.18
N THR A 84 0.92 13.42 -16.04
CA THR A 84 1.67 14.05 -14.95
C THR A 84 2.79 13.14 -14.44
N HIS A 85 2.50 11.86 -14.19
CA HIS A 85 3.53 10.90 -13.74
C HIS A 85 4.64 10.74 -14.81
N ARG A 86 4.26 10.61 -16.07
CA ARG A 86 5.17 10.46 -17.22
C ARG A 86 6.08 11.68 -17.39
N GLU A 87 5.53 12.89 -17.30
CA GLU A 87 6.27 14.15 -17.35
C GLU A 87 7.31 14.22 -16.24
N GLN A 88 6.93 13.94 -14.99
CA GLN A 88 7.85 13.94 -13.85
C GLN A 88 8.99 12.93 -14.02
N CYS A 89 8.71 11.72 -14.53
CA CYS A 89 9.76 10.75 -14.85
C CYS A 89 10.73 11.27 -15.92
N ASN A 90 10.21 11.91 -16.98
CA ASN A 90 11.04 12.45 -18.07
C ASN A 90 11.91 13.63 -17.61
N ASP A 91 11.35 14.52 -16.80
CA ASP A 91 12.07 15.67 -16.25
C ASP A 91 13.22 15.21 -15.35
N GLN A 92 12.96 14.24 -14.47
CA GLN A 92 13.99 13.69 -13.60
C GLN A 92 15.08 12.96 -14.41
N LYS A 93 14.69 12.20 -15.44
CA LYS A 93 15.64 11.54 -16.35
C LYS A 93 16.54 12.57 -17.03
N LYS A 94 15.98 13.67 -17.53
CA LYS A 94 16.73 14.76 -18.16
C LYS A 94 17.68 15.42 -17.17
N ARG A 95 17.21 15.71 -15.96
CA ARG A 95 18.01 16.33 -14.88
C ARG A 95 19.21 15.46 -14.48
N LEU A 96 19.05 14.14 -14.46
CA LEU A 96 20.10 13.18 -14.14
C LEU A 96 21.00 12.82 -15.34
N GLY A 97 20.73 13.35 -16.54
CA GLY A 97 21.50 13.03 -17.74
C GLY A 97 21.33 11.59 -18.25
N LEU A 98 20.23 10.92 -17.88
CA LEU A 98 19.99 9.52 -18.24
C LEU A 98 19.47 9.39 -19.69
N GLN A 99 20.01 8.43 -20.44
CA GLN A 99 19.72 8.23 -21.86
C GLN A 99 19.05 6.86 -22.10
N HIS A 100 17.77 6.70 -21.74
CA HIS A 100 16.98 5.52 -22.10
C HIS A 100 15.58 5.88 -22.60
N HIS A 101 14.98 5.04 -23.45
CA HIS A 101 13.69 5.32 -24.09
C HIS A 101 12.47 4.99 -23.20
N LYS A 102 12.65 4.19 -22.13
CA LYS A 102 11.57 3.87 -21.18
C LYS A 102 11.23 5.08 -20.30
N VAL A 103 9.97 5.23 -19.90
CA VAL A 103 9.53 6.31 -18.99
C VAL A 103 9.16 5.73 -17.63
N THR A 104 7.88 5.39 -17.41
CA THR A 104 7.34 4.90 -16.13
C THR A 104 7.72 3.46 -15.79
N HIS A 105 8.32 2.72 -16.73
CA HIS A 105 8.68 1.31 -16.57
C HIS A 105 10.18 1.04 -16.69
N GLY A 106 11.03 2.07 -16.71
CA GLY A 106 12.49 1.89 -16.77
C GLY A 106 13.02 1.01 -15.63
N GLY A 107 12.54 1.23 -14.41
CA GLY A 107 12.92 0.46 -13.23
C GLY A 107 12.52 -1.02 -13.28
N ARG A 108 11.51 -1.42 -14.07
CA ARG A 108 11.05 -2.81 -14.14
C ARG A 108 12.11 -3.74 -14.73
N SER A 109 12.67 -3.35 -15.88
CA SER A 109 13.71 -4.15 -16.53
C SER A 109 14.97 -4.19 -15.67
N TYR A 110 15.37 -3.04 -15.13
CA TYR A 110 16.55 -2.95 -14.27
C TYR A 110 16.41 -3.85 -13.04
N THR A 111 15.32 -3.73 -12.29
CA THR A 111 15.08 -4.51 -11.08
C THR A 111 15.06 -6.01 -11.37
N ALA A 112 14.41 -6.45 -12.45
CA ALA A 112 14.38 -7.87 -12.80
C ALA A 112 15.76 -8.40 -13.19
N THR A 113 16.52 -7.67 -14.00
CA THR A 113 17.89 -8.06 -14.36
C THR A 113 18.79 -8.11 -13.13
N THR A 114 18.74 -7.08 -12.29
CA THR A 114 19.55 -6.99 -11.07
C THR A 114 19.16 -8.07 -10.06
N ALA A 115 17.88 -8.37 -9.89
CA ALA A 115 17.43 -9.43 -8.98
C ALA A 115 17.95 -10.81 -9.41
N ILE A 116 17.93 -11.12 -10.71
CA ILE A 116 18.51 -12.37 -11.25
C ILE A 116 20.02 -12.40 -11.02
N GLN A 117 20.72 -11.29 -11.31
CA GLN A 117 22.16 -11.18 -11.06
C GLN A 117 22.53 -11.35 -9.58
N GLN A 118 21.65 -10.92 -8.69
CA GLN A 118 21.78 -11.08 -7.24
C GLN A 118 21.28 -12.45 -6.75
N GLY A 119 20.93 -13.36 -7.64
CA GLY A 119 20.70 -14.77 -7.30
C GLY A 119 19.25 -15.20 -7.16
N ALA A 120 18.27 -14.35 -7.46
CA ALA A 120 16.88 -14.76 -7.53
C ALA A 120 16.61 -15.68 -8.73
N SER A 121 15.67 -16.60 -8.57
CA SER A 121 15.21 -17.43 -9.69
C SER A 121 14.39 -16.60 -10.70
N ILE A 122 14.46 -17.00 -11.98
CA ILE A 122 13.69 -16.34 -13.05
C ILE A 122 12.19 -16.41 -12.76
N ASP A 123 11.71 -17.54 -12.24
CA ASP A 123 10.29 -17.75 -11.95
C ASP A 123 9.84 -16.89 -10.77
N SER A 124 10.65 -16.73 -9.72
CA SER A 124 10.37 -15.79 -8.63
C SER A 124 10.36 -14.33 -9.11
N VAL A 125 11.25 -13.95 -10.03
CA VAL A 125 11.24 -12.59 -10.60
C VAL A 125 10.01 -12.36 -11.48
N ARG A 126 9.59 -13.36 -12.27
CA ARG A 126 8.32 -13.31 -13.00
C ARG A 126 7.14 -13.22 -12.06
N ALA A 127 7.16 -13.97 -10.96
CA ALA A 127 6.12 -13.93 -9.94
C ALA A 127 6.04 -12.53 -9.29
N LEU A 128 7.19 -11.97 -8.89
CA LEU A 128 7.27 -10.63 -8.31
C LEU A 128 6.81 -9.53 -9.28
N GLY A 129 7.18 -9.65 -10.56
CA GLY A 129 6.78 -8.72 -11.62
C GLY A 129 5.36 -8.91 -12.13
N ASN A 130 4.65 -9.95 -11.68
CA ASN A 130 3.38 -10.41 -12.21
C ASN A 130 3.42 -10.64 -13.74
N TRP A 131 4.51 -11.25 -14.23
CA TRP A 131 4.76 -11.55 -15.65
C TRP A 131 4.50 -13.00 -16.05
N SER A 132 4.19 -13.86 -15.08
CA SER A 132 3.78 -15.23 -15.36
C SER A 132 2.50 -15.24 -16.20
N ILE A 133 2.61 -15.72 -17.44
CA ILE A 133 1.50 -15.92 -18.37
C ILE A 133 0.52 -16.92 -17.76
N ALA A 134 -0.77 -16.61 -17.86
CA ALA A 134 -1.91 -17.37 -17.36
C ALA A 134 -1.72 -18.90 -17.38
N SER A 135 -1.55 -19.54 -16.22
CA SER A 135 -1.94 -20.94 -15.96
C SER A 135 -1.57 -21.47 -14.57
N SER A 136 -0.77 -20.77 -13.74
CA SER A 136 -0.34 -21.37 -12.47
C SER A 136 -0.05 -20.43 -11.29
N TRP A 137 -0.59 -19.21 -11.28
CA TRP A 137 -1.07 -18.70 -9.98
C TRP A 137 -2.33 -19.49 -9.63
N SER A 138 -2.09 -20.74 -9.24
CA SER A 138 -3.07 -21.54 -8.55
C SER A 138 -3.68 -20.67 -7.47
N LEU A 139 -5.01 -20.65 -7.36
CA LEU A 139 -5.74 -20.02 -6.26
C LEU A 139 -5.24 -20.46 -4.87
N TYR A 140 -4.36 -21.47 -4.81
CA TYR A 140 -3.74 -22.02 -3.62
C TYR A 140 -2.27 -21.62 -3.41
N ASN A 141 -1.61 -20.96 -4.37
CA ASN A 141 -0.23 -20.52 -4.20
C ASN A 141 -0.17 -19.06 -3.69
N HIS A 142 -0.15 -18.92 -2.37
CA HIS A 142 -0.01 -17.63 -1.68
C HIS A 142 1.43 -17.34 -1.23
N SER A 143 2.41 -18.14 -1.66
CA SER A 143 3.80 -17.91 -1.25
C SER A 143 4.35 -16.68 -1.97
N LEU A 144 4.93 -15.75 -1.19
CA LEU A 144 5.67 -14.63 -1.75
C LEU A 144 6.97 -15.14 -2.38
N PRO A 145 7.42 -14.57 -3.51
CA PRO A 145 8.71 -14.91 -4.12
C PRO A 145 9.87 -14.28 -3.32
N VAL A 146 10.18 -14.89 -2.17
CA VAL A 146 11.06 -14.30 -1.14
C VAL A 146 12.47 -14.03 -1.66
N ASP A 147 13.06 -14.94 -2.43
CA ASP A 147 14.37 -14.77 -3.08
C ASP A 147 14.39 -13.54 -4.00
N ALA A 148 13.36 -13.34 -4.81
CA ALA A 148 13.23 -12.17 -5.67
C ALA A 148 12.97 -10.88 -4.89
N ILE A 149 12.23 -10.92 -3.78
CA ILE A 149 12.01 -9.75 -2.91
C ILE A 149 13.33 -9.33 -2.25
N VAL A 150 14.10 -10.29 -1.72
CA VAL A 150 15.40 -10.04 -1.09
C VAL A 150 16.41 -9.52 -2.11
N ALA A 151 16.46 -10.13 -3.31
CA ALA A 151 17.31 -9.65 -4.40
C ALA A 151 16.87 -8.28 -4.93
N ALA A 152 15.57 -8.01 -5.05
CA ALA A 152 15.10 -6.67 -5.43
C ALA A 152 15.47 -5.61 -4.37
N ALA A 153 15.63 -6.01 -3.11
CA ALA A 153 16.11 -5.14 -2.03
C ALA A 153 17.64 -4.97 -2.00
N GLY A 154 18.40 -5.57 -2.93
CA GLY A 154 19.85 -5.41 -3.04
C GLY A 154 20.69 -6.49 -2.34
N PHE A 155 20.07 -7.57 -1.86
CA PHE A 155 20.73 -8.65 -1.12
C PHE A 155 20.89 -9.91 -1.97
N ASN A 156 21.62 -10.90 -1.47
CA ASN A 156 21.78 -12.17 -2.19
C ASN A 156 20.49 -13.00 -2.11
N GLY A 157 19.78 -13.14 -3.24
CA GLY A 157 18.55 -13.92 -3.36
C GLY A 157 18.72 -15.43 -3.11
N LYS A 158 19.93 -15.99 -3.32
CA LYS A 158 20.24 -17.38 -2.94
C LYS A 158 20.35 -17.55 -1.43
N GLN A 159 20.79 -16.50 -0.75
CA GLN A 159 21.04 -16.47 0.67
C GLN A 159 20.05 -15.51 1.34
N VAL A 160 18.77 -15.88 1.37
CA VAL A 160 17.69 -15.06 1.95
C VAL A 160 18.01 -14.61 3.38
N ASN A 161 18.69 -15.46 4.15
CA ASN A 161 19.14 -15.16 5.53
C ASN A 161 20.23 -14.07 5.61
N SER A 162 20.80 -13.64 4.47
CA SER A 162 21.70 -12.48 4.40
C SER A 162 20.95 -11.14 4.48
N TYR A 163 19.63 -11.15 4.27
CA TYR A 163 18.78 -9.98 4.39
C TYR A 163 18.87 -9.37 5.78
N PHE A 164 19.18 -8.08 5.83
CA PHE A 164 19.34 -7.36 7.08
C PHE A 164 18.96 -5.89 6.89
N VAL A 165 18.39 -5.28 7.92
CA VAL A 165 17.94 -3.89 7.88
C VAL A 165 18.61 -3.10 9.01
N ALA A 166 19.69 -2.39 8.69
CA ALA A 166 20.49 -1.65 9.68
C ALA A 166 19.68 -0.64 10.52
N ARG A 167 18.69 0.02 9.90
CA ARG A 167 17.83 0.98 10.60
C ARG A 167 17.03 0.36 11.75
N GLU A 168 16.84 -0.96 11.80
CA GLU A 168 16.15 -1.61 12.93
C GLU A 168 16.93 -1.51 14.24
N ALA A 169 18.25 -1.29 14.20
CA ALA A 169 19.06 -1.05 15.38
C ALA A 169 18.78 0.33 16.03
N ILE A 170 18.18 1.27 15.28
CA ILE A 170 17.78 2.58 15.81
C ILE A 170 16.43 2.43 16.50
N VAL A 171 16.36 2.75 17.80
CA VAL A 171 15.12 2.71 18.59
C VAL A 171 14.60 4.13 18.81
N PRO A 172 13.51 4.56 18.15
CA PRO A 172 12.96 5.89 18.35
C PRO A 172 12.33 6.08 19.74
N PRO A 173 12.53 7.24 20.40
CA PRO A 173 11.83 7.60 21.63
C PRO A 173 10.30 7.52 21.50
N ALA A 174 9.63 7.10 22.58
CA ALA A 174 8.17 7.01 22.62
C ALA A 174 7.47 8.36 22.38
N SER A 175 8.06 9.46 22.86
CA SER A 175 7.54 10.82 22.62
C SER A 175 7.48 11.16 21.13
N LEU A 176 8.55 10.86 20.39
CA LEU A 176 8.62 11.07 18.95
C LEU A 176 7.70 10.13 18.20
N LEU A 177 7.63 8.85 18.59
CA LEU A 177 6.68 7.91 18.02
C LEU A 177 5.25 8.45 18.15
N LEU A 178 4.80 8.79 19.34
CA LEU A 178 3.41 9.26 19.56
C LEU A 178 3.10 10.60 18.87
N SER A 179 4.12 11.37 18.48
CA SER A 179 3.93 12.62 17.73
C SER A 179 3.67 12.42 16.23
N ILE A 180 4.03 11.27 15.67
CA ILE A 180 3.73 10.91 14.28
C ILE A 180 2.43 10.10 14.26
N PHE A 181 1.45 10.56 13.48
CA PHE A 181 0.09 9.99 13.46
C PHE A 181 -0.53 9.87 14.87
N PRO A 182 -0.66 10.98 15.63
CA PRO A 182 -1.06 10.97 17.04
C PRO A 182 -2.49 10.46 17.32
N TRP A 183 -3.25 10.16 16.26
CA TRP A 183 -4.64 9.70 16.32
C TRP A 183 -4.77 8.18 16.25
N ILE A 184 -3.71 7.43 15.96
CA ILE A 184 -3.77 5.96 15.76
C ILE A 184 -4.36 5.27 17.00
N GLU A 185 -3.79 5.53 18.17
CA GLU A 185 -4.18 4.85 19.42
C GLU A 185 -5.62 5.19 19.82
N ALA A 186 -6.06 6.41 19.52
CA ALA A 186 -7.45 6.83 19.73
C ALA A 186 -8.42 6.12 18.77
N GLU A 187 -8.01 5.92 17.50
CA GLU A 187 -8.81 5.19 16.52
C GLU A 187 -8.88 3.69 16.84
N GLU A 188 -7.78 3.06 17.28
CA GLU A 188 -7.78 1.67 17.76
C GLU A 188 -8.78 1.48 18.90
N LYS A 189 -8.81 2.41 19.86
CA LYS A 189 -9.78 2.40 20.97
C LYS A 189 -11.22 2.58 20.47
N ALA A 190 -11.45 3.52 19.56
CA ALA A 190 -12.76 3.76 18.97
C ALA A 190 -13.27 2.53 18.19
N TYR A 191 -12.39 1.86 17.44
CA TYR A 191 -12.71 0.62 16.74
C TYR A 191 -13.08 -0.52 17.70
N LYS A 192 -12.33 -0.73 18.78
CA LYS A 192 -12.69 -1.71 19.82
C LYS A 192 -14.05 -1.44 20.44
N HIS A 193 -14.38 -0.17 20.71
CA HIS A 193 -15.70 0.20 21.20
C HIS A 193 -16.81 -0.09 20.17
N ARG A 194 -16.56 0.17 18.87
CA ARG A 194 -17.51 -0.16 17.79
C ARG A 194 -17.81 -1.66 17.74
N LEU A 195 -16.78 -2.51 17.85
CA LEU A 195 -16.93 -3.97 17.88
C LEU A 195 -17.83 -4.41 19.05
N ILE A 196 -17.61 -3.88 20.24
CA ILE A 196 -18.41 -4.22 21.42
C ILE A 196 -19.86 -3.73 21.26
N ALA A 197 -20.05 -2.49 20.82
CA ALA A 197 -21.37 -1.88 20.68
C ALA A 197 -22.24 -2.54 19.60
N LEU A 198 -21.62 -3.07 18.54
CA LEU A 198 -22.31 -3.70 17.42
C LEU A 198 -22.41 -5.22 17.53
N ALA A 199 -21.72 -5.84 18.49
CA ALA A 199 -21.77 -7.28 18.71
C ALA A 199 -23.21 -7.76 18.96
N LYS A 200 -23.69 -8.64 18.07
CA LYS A 200 -25.01 -9.29 18.21
C LYS A 200 -24.83 -10.80 18.30
N PRO A 201 -25.67 -11.52 19.07
CA PRO A 201 -25.64 -12.99 19.13
C PRO A 201 -25.75 -13.66 17.75
N THR A 202 -26.46 -13.02 16.83
CA THR A 202 -26.73 -13.50 15.47
C THR A 202 -25.72 -13.06 14.42
N ASN A 203 -24.85 -12.10 14.73
CA ASN A 203 -23.81 -11.63 13.81
C ASN A 203 -22.55 -11.24 14.60
N LYS A 204 -21.62 -12.19 14.69
CA LYS A 204 -20.32 -12.02 15.36
C LYS A 204 -19.39 -11.05 14.62
N ASN A 205 -19.67 -10.74 13.36
CA ASN A 205 -18.84 -9.90 12.49
C ASN A 205 -19.38 -8.47 12.37
N ALA A 206 -20.45 -8.14 13.08
CA ALA A 206 -21.03 -6.80 13.05
C ALA A 206 -20.01 -5.75 13.50
N GLY A 207 -19.71 -4.79 12.62
CA GLY A 207 -18.76 -3.71 12.89
C GLY A 207 -17.29 -4.06 12.67
N GLN A 208 -16.97 -5.26 12.16
CA GLN A 208 -15.60 -5.62 11.78
C GLN A 208 -15.14 -4.82 10.55
N ASP A 209 -13.92 -4.30 10.64
CA ASP A 209 -13.20 -3.63 9.55
C ASP A 209 -11.73 -4.06 9.63
N GLU A 210 -11.41 -5.22 9.04
CA GLU A 210 -10.05 -5.76 9.05
C GLU A 210 -9.06 -4.86 8.31
N ALA A 211 -9.51 -4.19 7.24
CA ALA A 211 -8.65 -3.30 6.48
C ALA A 211 -8.23 -2.09 7.33
N LEU A 212 -9.10 -1.58 8.20
CA LEU A 212 -8.72 -0.55 9.17
C LEU A 212 -7.66 -1.07 10.14
N CYS A 213 -7.78 -2.29 10.66
CA CYS A 213 -6.75 -2.89 11.51
C CYS A 213 -5.39 -2.97 10.79
N TYR A 214 -5.39 -3.47 9.54
CA TYR A 214 -4.17 -3.56 8.74
C TYR A 214 -3.59 -2.18 8.43
N LEU A 215 -4.42 -1.18 8.13
CA LEU A 215 -3.98 0.20 7.90
C LEU A 215 -3.33 0.80 9.16
N LEU A 216 -3.96 0.67 10.33
CA LEU A 216 -3.41 1.19 11.58
C LEU A 216 -2.06 0.53 11.91
N ASN A 217 -1.97 -0.79 11.74
CA ASN A 217 -0.72 -1.53 11.92
C ASN A 217 0.38 -1.06 10.94
N LEU A 218 0.02 -0.85 9.66
CA LEU A 218 0.93 -0.33 8.65
C LEU A 218 1.44 1.07 9.04
N LEU A 219 0.53 1.98 9.42
CA LEU A 219 0.90 3.34 9.80
C LEU A 219 1.80 3.37 11.04
N ARG A 220 1.59 2.49 12.02
CA ARG A 220 2.50 2.34 13.17
C ARG A 220 3.89 1.92 12.73
N ARG A 221 4.00 0.94 11.82
CA ARG A 221 5.30 0.50 11.29
C ARG A 221 5.98 1.63 10.49
N LEU A 222 5.23 2.31 9.63
CA LEU A 222 5.74 3.42 8.83
C LEU A 222 6.19 4.60 9.68
N ARG A 223 5.52 4.89 10.79
CA ARG A 223 5.93 5.91 11.76
C ARG A 223 7.33 5.62 12.35
N THR A 224 7.59 4.36 12.72
CA THR A 224 8.90 3.95 13.21
C THR A 224 9.96 4.12 12.11
N VAL A 225 9.69 3.60 10.91
CA VAL A 225 10.61 3.71 9.76
C VAL A 225 10.88 5.16 9.41
N LEU A 226 9.85 6.02 9.39
CA LEU A 226 9.98 7.44 9.09
C LEU A 226 10.92 8.14 10.08
N LEU A 227 10.80 7.86 11.37
CA LEU A 227 11.70 8.43 12.38
C LEU A 227 13.13 7.92 12.24
N GLN A 228 13.31 6.62 12.04
CA GLN A 228 14.62 6.01 11.84
C GLN A 228 15.34 6.61 10.63
N ASP A 229 14.66 6.65 9.48
CA ASP A 229 15.24 7.14 8.23
C ASP A 229 15.43 8.66 8.27
N ALA A 230 14.49 9.42 8.85
CA ALA A 230 14.64 10.86 9.02
C ALA A 230 15.84 11.21 9.91
N ALA A 231 16.11 10.44 10.96
CA ALA A 231 17.25 10.66 11.84
C ALA A 231 18.59 10.50 11.10
N VAL A 232 18.67 9.53 10.18
CA VAL A 232 19.84 9.32 9.32
C VAL A 232 19.97 10.46 8.32
N LEU A 233 18.88 10.76 7.60
CA LEU A 233 18.85 11.84 6.61
C LEU A 233 19.13 13.22 7.21
N TYR A 234 18.79 13.45 8.48
CA TYR A 234 19.09 14.70 9.16
C TYR A 234 20.59 14.99 9.26
N SER A 235 21.41 13.93 9.36
CA SER A 235 22.87 14.07 9.42
C SER A 235 23.49 14.48 8.08
N GLU A 236 22.85 14.12 6.97
CA GLU A 236 23.32 14.40 5.61
C GLU A 236 22.71 15.68 5.02
N HIS A 237 21.45 15.94 5.34
CA HIS A 237 20.63 17.00 4.74
C HIS A 237 19.80 17.77 5.78
N PRO A 238 20.43 18.38 6.81
CA PRO A 238 19.71 19.06 7.89
C PRO A 238 18.83 20.23 7.39
N GLU A 239 19.10 20.77 6.21
CA GLU A 239 18.34 21.85 5.58
C GLU A 239 17.04 21.40 4.89
N ALA A 240 16.81 20.09 4.75
CA ALA A 240 15.65 19.57 4.05
C ALA A 240 14.35 20.10 4.68
N PRO A 241 13.33 20.46 3.86
CA PRO A 241 12.13 21.14 4.36
C PRO A 241 11.38 20.41 5.48
N ILE A 242 11.42 19.07 5.50
CA ILE A 242 10.75 18.24 6.50
C ILE A 242 11.24 18.56 7.93
N PHE A 243 12.51 18.91 8.10
CA PHE A 243 13.15 19.20 9.39
C PHE A 243 12.76 20.56 9.98
N LYS A 244 11.99 21.36 9.24
CA LYS A 244 11.41 22.63 9.74
C LYS A 244 10.11 22.44 10.49
N PHE A 245 9.52 21.24 10.45
CA PHE A 245 8.21 20.96 11.03
C PHE A 245 8.32 20.00 12.22
N SER A 246 7.39 20.12 13.16
CA SER A 246 7.24 19.17 14.27
C SER A 246 6.90 17.77 13.73
N PRO A 247 7.44 16.69 14.33
CA PRO A 247 8.36 16.68 15.49
C PRO A 247 9.84 16.86 15.12
N PHE A 248 10.18 16.90 13.83
CA PHE A 248 11.55 16.88 13.33
C PHE A 248 12.37 18.14 13.66
N ASN A 249 11.72 19.24 14.00
CA ASN A 249 12.38 20.48 14.44
C ASN A 249 12.62 20.56 15.96
N SER A 250 12.26 19.52 16.71
CA SER A 250 12.37 19.50 18.17
C SER A 250 13.78 19.12 18.66
N ASN A 251 14.12 19.52 19.88
CA ASN A 251 15.37 19.11 20.52
C ASN A 251 15.41 17.59 20.76
N ASP A 252 14.29 16.98 21.15
CA ASP A 252 14.14 15.53 21.28
C ASP A 252 14.56 14.79 20.00
N PHE A 253 14.09 15.28 18.83
CA PHE A 253 14.47 14.69 17.55
C PHE A 253 15.96 14.88 17.24
N GLN A 254 16.51 16.07 17.50
CA GLN A 254 17.94 16.34 17.28
C GLN A 254 18.84 15.44 18.16
N GLN A 255 18.49 15.24 19.43
CA GLN A 255 19.21 14.34 20.33
C GLN A 255 19.13 12.89 19.83
N PHE A 256 17.94 12.44 19.42
CA PHE A 256 17.74 11.12 18.84
C PHE A 256 18.56 10.92 17.55
N ALA A 257 18.61 11.93 16.67
CA ALA A 257 19.33 11.87 15.41
C ALA A 257 20.86 11.85 15.57
N ALA A 258 21.39 12.45 16.65
CA ALA A 258 22.83 12.58 16.86
C ALA A 258 23.60 11.25 16.86
N SER A 259 22.98 10.16 17.33
CA SER A 259 23.60 8.82 17.35
C SER A 259 23.22 7.91 16.18
N ALA A 260 22.24 8.28 15.37
CA ALA A 260 21.62 7.39 14.38
C ALA A 260 22.63 6.87 13.34
N ALA A 261 23.49 7.76 12.81
CA ALA A 261 24.50 7.39 11.82
C ALA A 261 25.54 6.40 12.37
N GLN A 262 25.95 6.55 13.64
CA GLN A 262 26.90 5.64 14.27
C GLN A 262 26.26 4.26 14.48
N ILE A 263 25.02 4.22 14.99
CA ILE A 263 24.28 2.97 15.19
C ILE A 263 24.16 2.17 13.89
N ILE A 264 23.85 2.81 12.76
CA ILE A 264 23.78 2.13 11.47
C ILE A 264 25.15 1.59 11.03
N ARG A 265 26.23 2.35 11.22
CA ARG A 265 27.58 1.87 10.89
C ARG A 265 27.93 0.63 11.70
N ASP A 266 27.69 0.66 13.00
CA ASP A 266 27.97 -0.46 13.90
C ASP A 266 27.14 -1.69 13.55
N ALA A 267 25.86 -1.49 13.24
CA ALA A 267 24.95 -2.57 12.85
C ALA A 267 25.35 -3.23 11.52
N ASN A 268 25.76 -2.42 10.53
CA ASN A 268 26.29 -2.93 9.26
C ASN A 268 27.61 -3.70 9.45
N GLU A 269 28.52 -3.16 10.26
CA GLU A 269 29.80 -3.81 10.53
C GLU A 269 29.62 -5.14 11.27
N HIS A 270 28.73 -5.19 12.26
CA HIS A 270 28.36 -6.41 12.94
C HIS A 270 27.79 -7.46 11.97
N GLN A 271 26.90 -7.06 11.06
CA GLN A 271 26.35 -7.97 10.05
C GLN A 271 27.44 -8.48 9.09
N ARG A 272 28.36 -7.62 8.67
CA ARG A 272 29.49 -8.01 7.81
C ARG A 272 30.36 -9.06 8.49
N GLN A 273 30.69 -8.86 9.76
CA GLN A 273 31.47 -9.82 10.56
C GLN A 273 30.70 -11.13 10.75
N TYR A 274 29.40 -11.07 11.03
CA TYR A 274 28.56 -12.27 11.14
C TYR A 274 28.62 -13.11 9.87
N LEU A 275 28.45 -12.49 8.69
CA LEU A 275 28.51 -13.19 7.40
C LEU A 275 29.90 -13.77 7.09
N GLN A 276 30.98 -13.08 7.48
CA GLN A 276 32.35 -13.56 7.28
C GLN A 276 32.72 -14.76 8.16
N ASN A 277 32.11 -14.85 9.34
CA ASN A 277 32.38 -15.90 10.33
C ASN A 277 31.43 -17.11 10.21
N LEU A 278 30.61 -17.17 9.15
CA LEU A 278 29.77 -18.34 8.88
C LEU A 278 30.65 -19.58 8.61
N PRO A 279 30.44 -20.70 9.32
CA PRO A 279 31.20 -21.93 9.09
C PRO A 279 31.13 -22.42 7.63
N THR A 280 32.25 -22.93 7.10
CA THR A 280 32.40 -23.33 5.68
C THR A 280 31.39 -24.40 5.22
N ASN A 281 30.93 -25.27 6.11
CA ASN A 281 29.90 -26.27 5.81
C ASN A 281 28.48 -25.69 5.62
N ILE A 282 28.27 -24.44 5.99
CA ILE A 282 27.08 -23.65 5.70
C ILE A 282 27.32 -22.81 4.43
N ALA A 283 28.54 -22.32 4.19
CA ALA A 283 28.89 -21.55 2.98
C ALA A 283 28.78 -22.34 1.66
N ASP A 284 29.04 -23.65 1.67
CA ASP A 284 29.01 -24.50 0.46
C ASP A 284 27.60 -25.05 0.11
N ASN A 285 26.63 -24.92 1.02
CA ASN A 285 25.21 -25.26 0.80
C ASN A 285 24.30 -24.00 0.82
N LEU A 286 24.87 -22.81 0.61
CA LEU A 286 24.21 -21.49 0.61
C LEU A 286 24.40 -20.72 -0.70
#